data_AF-A0A2V0PJ47-F1
#
_entry.id   AF-A0A2V0PJ47-F1
#
_cell.length_a   1.000
_cell.length_b   1.000
_cell.length_c   1.000
_cell.angle_alpha   90.00
_cell.angle_beta   90.00
_cell.angle_gamma   90.00
#
_symmetry.space_group_name_H-M   'P 1'
#
loop_
_entity.id
_entity.type
_entity.pdbx_description
1 polymer ?
#
loop_
_entity_poly.entity_id
_entity_poly.type
_entity_poly.pdbx_seq_one_letter_code
_entity_poly.pdbx_strand_id
1 'polypeptide(L)'
;MAAALGSGVGGWHRAGLQSSRRTPAPRTPAQRTHQLARRRSPADRRRVTGMASPRGQGTEEQRSGVARLIGTPVYTVLEVGELLVVLMLLDAAFSGDWSRIGAISKDTELALQKVSAIVLIGHLGTGAAAGWLASQKGRAPLLPAVKGFLFGALGLYEEQNSQ
;
A
#
# COMPACT_ATOMS: atom_id res chain seq x y z
N MET A 1 46.65 28.35 -19.31
CA MET A 1 47.45 27.62 -18.31
C MET A 1 46.58 26.53 -17.71
N ALA A 2 47.04 25.28 -17.82
CA ALA A 2 46.34 24.07 -17.43
C ALA A 2 46.82 23.56 -16.06
N ALA A 3 45.96 22.84 -15.32
CA ALA A 3 46.25 21.70 -14.41
C ALA A 3 44.96 21.37 -13.62
N ALA A 4 44.31 20.21 -13.81
CA ALA A 4 44.61 18.87 -13.27
C ALA A 4 44.04 18.68 -11.84
N LEU A 5 42.96 17.91 -11.68
CA LEU A 5 42.88 16.46 -11.36
C LEU A 5 43.20 16.11 -9.91
N GLY A 6 42.30 15.37 -9.26
CA GLY A 6 42.51 14.83 -7.91
C GLY A 6 41.36 13.95 -7.41
N SER A 7 41.14 12.82 -8.07
CA SER A 7 40.31 11.70 -7.66
C SER A 7 40.82 11.00 -6.39
N GLY A 8 39.97 10.85 -5.37
CA GLY A 8 40.25 10.08 -4.16
C GLY A 8 39.40 8.82 -4.07
N VAL A 9 39.96 7.71 -4.54
CA VAL A 9 39.42 6.34 -4.40
C VAL A 9 39.96 5.77 -3.09
N GLY A 10 39.07 5.39 -2.17
CA GLY A 10 39.41 4.77 -0.89
C GLY A 10 38.77 3.39 -0.75
N GLY A 11 39.29 2.41 -1.48
CA GLY A 11 38.93 1.01 -1.32
C GLY A 11 39.58 0.40 -0.07
N TRP A 12 38.79 -0.30 0.73
CA TRP A 12 39.29 -1.17 1.79
C TRP A 12 38.85 -2.61 1.52
N HIS A 13 39.80 -3.40 1.02
CA HIS A 13 39.77 -4.86 1.04
C HIS A 13 40.49 -5.37 2.29
N ARG A 14 39.90 -6.34 3.00
CA ARG A 14 40.54 -7.52 3.62
C ARG A 14 39.44 -8.44 4.16
N ALA A 15 39.20 -9.61 3.57
CA ALA A 15 39.96 -10.86 3.70
C ALA A 15 39.80 -11.54 5.07
N GLY A 16 39.09 -12.66 5.07
CA GLY A 16 38.88 -13.52 6.24
C GLY A 16 38.19 -14.82 5.86
N LEU A 17 38.81 -15.61 4.98
CA LEU A 17 38.50 -17.02 4.79
C LEU A 17 38.86 -17.78 6.08
N GLN A 18 37.95 -18.59 6.62
CA GLN A 18 38.33 -19.81 7.32
C GLN A 18 37.25 -20.89 7.18
N SER A 19 37.58 -21.84 6.30
CA SER A 19 36.92 -23.13 6.15
C SER A 19 37.33 -24.02 7.32
N SER A 20 36.37 -24.71 7.95
CA SER A 20 36.68 -25.92 8.71
C SER A 20 35.76 -27.06 8.29
N ARG A 21 36.39 -28.20 7.98
CA ARG A 21 35.82 -29.39 7.36
C ARG A 21 35.18 -30.33 8.40
N ARG A 22 34.05 -30.91 7.99
CA ARG A 22 33.56 -32.30 8.14
C ARG A 22 34.02 -33.15 9.34
N THR A 23 33.04 -33.76 10.03
CA THR A 23 32.91 -35.24 10.12
C THR A 23 31.46 -35.65 10.45
N PRO A 24 30.86 -36.65 9.76
CA PRO A 24 29.66 -37.36 10.20
C PRO A 24 30.02 -38.71 10.88
N ALA A 25 29.20 -39.16 11.84
CA ALA A 25 29.33 -40.46 12.49
C ALA A 25 27.92 -41.05 12.82
N PRO A 26 27.78 -42.33 13.23
CA PRO A 26 27.05 -43.35 12.48
C PRO A 26 25.71 -43.80 13.09
N ARG A 27 24.98 -44.60 12.31
CA ARG A 27 23.66 -45.20 12.57
C ARG A 27 23.64 -46.20 13.73
N THR A 28 22.52 -46.25 14.45
CA THR A 28 22.01 -47.46 15.12
C THR A 28 20.53 -47.69 14.79
N PRO A 29 20.10 -48.94 14.51
CA PRO A 29 18.72 -49.32 14.25
C PRO A 29 18.10 -50.02 15.46
N ALA A 30 16.89 -49.63 15.89
CA ALA A 30 15.97 -50.51 16.63
C ALA A 30 14.64 -49.79 16.95
N GLN A 31 13.58 -50.59 17.07
CA GLN A 31 12.18 -50.26 17.43
C GLN A 31 11.33 -49.81 16.23
N ARG A 32 10.78 -50.72 15.42
CA ARG A 32 9.85 -51.82 15.71
C ARG A 32 8.56 -51.34 16.40
N THR A 33 7.49 -51.52 15.62
CA THR A 33 6.11 -51.89 16.00
C THR A 33 5.05 -50.81 16.29
N HIS A 34 3.94 -50.99 15.57
CA HIS A 34 2.59 -50.45 15.75
C HIS A 34 2.32 -49.01 15.30
N GLN A 35 1.86 -48.87 14.05
CA GLN A 35 0.62 -48.13 13.82
C GLN A 35 -0.09 -48.62 12.56
N LEU A 36 -0.92 -49.63 12.81
CA LEU A 36 -2.27 -49.83 12.28
C LEU A 36 -2.60 -49.11 10.97
N ALA A 37 -2.73 -49.95 9.94
CA ALA A 37 -3.59 -49.80 8.78
C ALA A 37 -4.86 -48.98 9.07
N ARG A 38 -4.81 -47.68 8.78
CA ARG A 38 -6.03 -46.87 8.64
C ARG A 38 -6.51 -47.01 7.21
N ARG A 39 -7.30 -48.07 6.99
CA ARG A 39 -8.12 -48.29 5.80
C ARG A 39 -8.81 -46.99 5.40
N ARG A 40 -8.34 -46.35 4.31
CA ARG A 40 -9.10 -45.29 3.63
C ARG A 40 -10.21 -45.97 2.84
N SER A 41 -11.45 -45.79 3.31
CA SER A 41 -12.64 -46.22 2.59
C SER A 41 -12.87 -45.30 1.38
N PRO A 42 -13.06 -45.82 0.15
CA PRO A 42 -13.28 -45.01 -1.06
C PRO A 42 -14.73 -44.51 -1.24
N ALA A 43 -15.58 -44.62 -0.23
CA ALA A 43 -17.04 -44.55 -0.40
C ALA A 43 -17.70 -43.19 -0.07
N ASP A 44 -16.94 -42.13 0.21
CA ASP A 44 -17.51 -40.82 0.54
C ASP A 44 -17.21 -39.75 -0.52
N ARG A 45 -17.36 -40.16 -1.77
CA ARG A 45 -17.08 -39.35 -2.96
C ARG A 45 -18.32 -39.22 -3.82
N ARG A 46 -19.43 -38.75 -3.25
CA ARG A 46 -20.57 -38.27 -4.05
C ARG A 46 -21.53 -37.38 -3.26
N ARG A 47 -21.74 -36.18 -3.82
CA ARG A 47 -22.85 -35.24 -3.58
C ARG A 47 -22.84 -34.45 -2.27
N VAL A 48 -22.19 -33.29 -2.31
CA VAL A 48 -22.96 -32.05 -2.14
C VAL A 48 -22.73 -31.18 -3.36
N THR A 49 -23.80 -31.16 -4.15
CA THR A 49 -24.06 -30.38 -5.35
C THR A 49 -23.76 -28.90 -5.10
N GLY A 50 -23.13 -28.26 -6.08
CA GLY A 50 -22.90 -26.83 -6.08
C GLY A 50 -24.19 -26.05 -5.87
N MET A 51 -24.24 -25.30 -4.77
CA MET A 51 -24.96 -24.04 -4.74
C MET A 51 -23.97 -22.96 -5.15
N ALA A 52 -23.92 -22.68 -6.45
CA ALA A 52 -23.41 -21.41 -6.92
C ALA A 52 -24.34 -20.34 -6.33
N SER A 53 -23.87 -19.64 -5.29
CA SER A 53 -24.47 -18.38 -4.87
C SER A 53 -24.20 -17.36 -5.98
N PRO A 54 -25.22 -16.75 -6.60
CA PRO A 54 -25.02 -15.51 -7.35
C PRO A 54 -24.91 -14.38 -6.30
N ARG A 55 -23.78 -14.32 -5.60
CA ARG A 55 -23.40 -13.19 -4.76
C ARG A 55 -22.01 -12.75 -5.19
N GLY A 56 -21.93 -11.63 -5.91
CA GLY A 56 -20.66 -10.92 -6.05
C GLY A 56 -20.31 -10.34 -7.43
N GLN A 57 -21.20 -10.34 -8.43
CA GLN A 57 -20.83 -9.75 -9.74
C GLN A 57 -20.69 -8.22 -9.72
N GLY A 58 -21.15 -7.53 -8.67
CA GLY A 58 -21.06 -6.07 -8.58
C GLY A 58 -19.73 -5.51 -8.06
N THR A 59 -18.84 -6.32 -7.49
CA THR A 59 -17.65 -5.80 -6.79
C THR A 59 -16.32 -6.12 -7.48
N GLU A 60 -16.25 -7.15 -8.33
CA GLU A 60 -15.01 -7.50 -9.03
C GLU A 60 -14.74 -6.60 -10.24
N GLU A 61 -15.79 -6.25 -10.98
CA GLU A 61 -15.64 -5.43 -12.19
C GLU A 61 -15.21 -3.99 -11.84
N GLN A 62 -15.74 -3.45 -10.74
CA GLN A 62 -15.38 -2.12 -10.22
C GLN A 62 -13.98 -2.09 -9.56
N ARG A 63 -13.57 -3.19 -8.89
CA ARG A 63 -12.18 -3.37 -8.44
C ARG A 63 -11.19 -3.35 -9.61
N SER A 64 -11.61 -3.76 -10.81
CA SER A 64 -10.71 -3.86 -11.96
C SER A 64 -10.35 -2.53 -12.60
N GLY A 65 -11.19 -1.50 -12.54
CA GLY A 65 -10.97 -0.24 -13.25
C GLY A 65 -9.83 0.58 -12.67
N VAL A 66 -9.92 0.92 -11.38
CA VAL A 66 -8.90 1.74 -10.69
C VAL A 66 -7.60 0.95 -10.47
N ALA A 67 -7.69 -0.34 -10.14
CA ALA A 67 -6.51 -1.18 -9.95
C ALA A 67 -5.66 -1.30 -11.24
N ARG A 68 -6.29 -1.25 -12.42
CA ARG A 68 -5.58 -1.21 -13.72
C ARG A 68 -4.85 0.11 -13.97
N LEU A 69 -5.26 1.20 -13.30
CA LEU A 69 -4.62 2.50 -13.46
C LEU A 69 -3.38 2.63 -12.57
N ILE A 70 -3.30 1.89 -11.45
CA ILE A 70 -2.15 1.97 -10.53
C ILE A 70 -0.84 1.68 -11.29
N GLY A 71 0.13 2.57 -11.15
CA GLY A 71 1.42 2.50 -11.85
C GLY A 71 1.41 3.00 -13.30
N THR A 72 0.27 3.48 -13.81
CA THR A 72 0.20 4.17 -15.11
C THR A 72 0.43 5.68 -14.96
N PRO A 73 0.89 6.38 -16.01
CA PRO A 73 1.01 7.85 -15.98
C PRO A 73 -0.32 8.55 -15.67
N VAL A 74 -1.45 7.96 -16.07
CA VAL A 74 -2.78 8.49 -15.79
C VAL A 74 -3.05 8.57 -14.29
N TYR A 75 -2.62 7.54 -13.54
CA TYR A 75 -2.80 7.53 -12.09
C TYR A 75 -1.98 8.63 -11.40
N THR A 76 -0.74 8.86 -11.82
CA THR A 76 0.06 9.99 -11.33
C THR A 76 -0.58 11.34 -11.66
N VAL A 77 -1.20 11.49 -12.83
CA VAL A 77 -1.95 12.71 -13.18
C VAL A 77 -3.15 12.90 -12.25
N LEU A 78 -3.84 11.81 -11.86
CA LEU A 78 -4.94 11.89 -10.89
C LEU A 78 -4.44 12.28 -9.49
N GLU A 79 -3.33 11.71 -9.01
CA GLU A 79 -2.73 12.07 -7.73
C GLU A 79 -2.33 13.56 -7.68
N VAL A 80 -1.66 14.03 -8.74
CA VAL A 80 -1.27 15.45 -8.85
C VAL A 80 -2.50 16.34 -8.96
N GLY A 81 -3.49 15.94 -9.76
CA GLY A 81 -4.74 16.68 -9.94
C GLY A 81 -5.52 16.82 -8.64
N GLU A 82 -5.67 15.73 -7.88
CA GLU A 82 -6.28 15.74 -6.55
C GLU A 82 -5.54 16.69 -5.61
N LEU A 83 -4.21 16.56 -5.52
CA LEU A 83 -3.40 17.42 -4.64
C LEU A 83 -3.57 18.90 -4.99
N LEU A 84 -3.55 19.25 -6.27
CA LEU A 84 -3.76 20.63 -6.74
C LEU A 84 -5.16 21.14 -6.39
N VAL A 85 -6.20 20.32 -6.60
CA VAL A 85 -7.59 20.70 -6.25
C VAL A 85 -7.72 20.95 -4.75
N VAL A 86 -7.15 20.07 -3.91
CA VAL A 86 -7.18 20.26 -2.45
C VAL A 86 -6.44 21.52 -2.06
N LEU A 87 -5.26 21.77 -2.62
CA LEU A 87 -4.49 23.00 -2.34
C LEU A 87 -5.24 24.26 -2.78
N MET A 88 -5.83 24.28 -3.98
CA MET A 88 -6.64 25.40 -4.46
C MET A 88 -7.89 25.62 -3.62
N LEU A 89 -8.53 24.54 -3.15
CA LEU A 89 -9.66 24.63 -2.24
C LEU A 89 -9.25 25.26 -0.90
N LEU A 90 -8.13 24.83 -0.32
CA LEU A 90 -7.61 25.40 0.93
C LEU A 90 -7.22 26.88 0.77
N ASP A 91 -6.59 27.22 -0.35
CA ASP A 91 -6.28 28.61 -0.70
C ASP A 91 -7.55 29.46 -0.79
N ALA A 92 -8.57 28.96 -1.50
CA ALA A 92 -9.87 29.62 -1.62
C ALA A 92 -10.60 29.79 -0.28
N ALA A 93 -10.46 28.81 0.62
CA ALA A 93 -11.13 28.80 1.91
C ALA A 93 -10.46 29.69 2.98
N PHE A 94 -9.13 29.77 3.00
CA PHE A 94 -8.38 30.32 4.14
C PHE A 94 -7.51 31.55 3.83
N SER A 95 -7.25 31.89 2.56
CA SER A 95 -6.46 33.09 2.24
C SER A 95 -7.18 34.39 2.60
N GLY A 96 -8.52 34.41 2.53
CA GLY A 96 -9.33 35.60 2.70
C GLY A 96 -9.24 36.61 1.55
N ASP A 97 -8.34 36.39 0.59
CA ASP A 97 -8.11 37.27 -0.55
C ASP A 97 -9.26 37.19 -1.56
N TRP A 98 -9.82 36.00 -1.78
CA TRP A 98 -10.88 35.76 -2.76
C TRP A 98 -12.16 36.55 -2.47
N SER A 99 -12.56 36.65 -1.20
CA SER A 99 -13.68 37.50 -0.83
C SER A 99 -13.30 38.98 -0.73
N ARG A 100 -12.03 39.30 -0.42
CA ARG A 100 -11.55 40.70 -0.40
C ARG A 100 -11.58 41.33 -1.79
N ILE A 101 -11.17 40.58 -2.83
CA ILE A 101 -11.23 41.04 -4.22
C ILE A 101 -12.63 40.92 -4.84
N GLY A 102 -13.61 40.38 -4.09
CA GLY A 102 -14.99 40.21 -4.54
C GLY A 102 -15.20 39.05 -5.52
N ALA A 103 -14.25 38.13 -5.66
CA ALA A 103 -14.41 36.95 -6.50
C ALA A 103 -15.44 35.96 -5.92
N ILE A 104 -15.56 35.91 -4.58
CA ILE A 104 -16.58 35.14 -3.85
C ILE A 104 -17.19 35.98 -2.72
N SER A 105 -18.36 35.60 -2.22
CA SER A 105 -18.92 36.23 -1.01
C SER A 105 -18.26 35.70 0.26
N LYS A 106 -18.39 36.42 1.37
CA LYS A 106 -17.92 35.95 2.69
C LYS A 106 -18.66 34.71 3.17
N ASP A 107 -19.95 34.57 2.85
CA ASP A 107 -20.71 33.37 3.15
C ASP A 107 -20.19 32.15 2.35
N THR A 108 -19.80 32.36 1.09
CA THR A 108 -19.17 31.34 0.27
C THR A 108 -17.81 30.93 0.83
N GLU A 109 -16.97 31.88 1.26
CA GLU A 109 -15.70 31.59 1.93
C GLU A 109 -15.90 30.71 3.18
N LEU A 110 -16.88 31.04 4.02
CA LEU A 110 -17.22 30.23 5.20
C LEU A 110 -17.72 28.82 4.81
N ALA A 111 -18.48 28.69 3.73
CA ALA A 111 -18.89 27.38 3.21
C ALA A 111 -17.68 26.56 2.71
N LEU A 112 -16.74 27.19 2.00
CA LEU A 112 -15.51 26.55 1.53
C LEU A 112 -14.63 26.09 2.70
N GLN A 113 -14.57 26.82 3.81
CA GLN A 113 -13.88 26.37 5.03
C GLN A 113 -14.49 25.09 5.59
N LYS A 114 -15.82 24.99 5.64
CA LYS A 114 -16.52 23.78 6.10
C LYS A 114 -16.26 22.60 5.18
N VAL A 115 -16.34 22.81 3.87
CA VAL A 115 -16.03 21.77 2.86
C VAL A 115 -14.58 21.33 2.99
N SER A 116 -13.65 22.27 3.13
CA SER A 116 -12.22 22.00 3.33
C SER A 116 -11.98 21.15 4.59
N ALA A 117 -12.65 21.46 5.70
CA ALA A 117 -12.56 20.66 6.91
C ALA A 117 -13.03 19.22 6.70
N ILE A 118 -14.15 19.03 5.98
CA ILE A 118 -14.66 17.69 5.64
C ILE A 118 -13.66 16.92 4.78
N VAL A 119 -13.09 17.57 3.75
CA VAL A 119 -12.06 16.97 2.88
C VAL A 119 -10.83 16.57 3.69
N LEU A 120 -10.31 17.46 4.53
CA LEU A 120 -9.15 17.17 5.39
C LEU A 120 -9.41 16.02 6.38
N ILE A 121 -10.61 15.95 6.95
CA ILE A 121 -11.01 14.82 7.82
C ILE A 121 -11.05 13.52 7.01
N GLY A 122 -11.58 13.56 5.79
CA GLY A 122 -11.57 12.42 4.87
C GLY A 122 -10.15 11.93 4.58
N HIS A 123 -9.24 12.86 4.24
CA HIS A 123 -7.83 12.59 3.99
C HIS A 123 -7.11 12.03 5.22
N LEU A 124 -7.40 12.56 6.41
CA LEU A 124 -6.87 12.00 7.65
C LEU A 124 -7.35 10.55 7.85
N GLY A 125 -8.62 10.27 7.57
CA GLY A 125 -9.20 8.94 7.61
C GLY A 125 -8.52 7.96 6.64
N THR A 126 -8.29 8.37 5.40
CA THR A 126 -7.61 7.53 4.40
C THR A 126 -6.14 7.31 4.73
N GLY A 127 -5.44 8.32 5.25
CA GLY A 127 -4.06 8.16 5.76
C GLY A 127 -3.99 7.18 6.94
N ALA A 128 -4.87 7.32 7.93
CA ALA A 128 -4.95 6.39 9.04
C ALA A 128 -5.26 4.96 8.58
N ALA A 129 -6.21 4.79 7.66
CA ALA A 129 -6.56 3.49 7.10
C ALA A 129 -5.40 2.85 6.32
N ALA A 130 -4.68 3.63 5.51
CA ALA A 130 -3.54 3.14 4.73
C ALA A 130 -2.39 2.70 5.64
N GLY A 131 -2.04 3.50 6.65
CA GLY A 131 -1.03 3.13 7.65
C GLY A 131 -1.41 1.88 8.46
N TRP A 132 -2.69 1.76 8.81
CA TRP A 132 -3.21 0.58 9.50
C TRP A 132 -3.14 -0.68 8.63
N LEU A 133 -3.55 -0.60 7.37
CA LEU A 133 -3.45 -1.71 6.41
C LEU A 133 -2.00 -2.16 6.19
N ALA A 134 -1.07 -1.20 6.04
CA ALA A 134 0.34 -1.50 5.91
C ALA A 134 0.92 -2.20 7.15
N SER A 135 0.49 -1.78 8.35
CA SER A 135 0.88 -2.41 9.62
C SER A 135 0.42 -3.86 9.70
N GLN A 136 -0.80 -4.16 9.24
CA GLN A 136 -1.31 -5.55 9.19
C GLN A 136 -0.52 -6.44 8.23
N LYS A 137 0.08 -5.85 7.18
CA LYS A 137 0.96 -6.54 6.24
C LYS A 137 2.40 -6.67 6.74
N GLY A 138 2.71 -6.22 7.96
CA GLY A 138 4.07 -6.22 8.51
C GLY A 138 5.01 -5.19 7.86
N ARG A 139 4.47 -4.18 7.18
CA ARG A 139 5.24 -3.10 6.52
C ARG A 139 5.29 -1.86 7.41
N ALA A 140 6.27 -0.99 7.15
CA ALA A 140 6.36 0.30 7.83
C ALA A 140 5.15 1.19 7.45
N PRO A 141 4.36 1.69 8.42
CA PRO A 141 3.08 2.32 8.12
C PRO A 141 3.17 3.80 7.70
N LEU A 142 4.31 4.44 7.95
CA LEU A 142 4.46 5.87 7.78
C LEU A 142 4.24 6.31 6.32
N LEU A 143 4.91 5.65 5.37
CA LEU A 143 4.84 6.06 3.97
C LEU A 143 3.43 5.84 3.39
N PRO A 144 2.76 4.70 3.62
CA PRO A 144 1.35 4.53 3.23
C PRO A 144 0.41 5.53 3.91
N ALA A 145 0.63 5.85 5.18
CA ALA A 145 -0.19 6.84 5.88
C ALA A 145 -0.06 8.24 5.28
N VAL A 146 1.18 8.66 4.97
CA VAL A 146 1.44 9.95 4.31
C VAL A 146 0.82 9.97 2.92
N LYS A 147 0.97 8.90 2.13
CA LYS A 147 0.33 8.80 0.80
C LYS A 147 -1.19 8.88 0.89
N GLY A 148 -1.81 8.11 1.79
CA GLY A 148 -3.26 8.15 2.00
C GLY A 148 -3.76 9.50 2.50
N PHE A 149 -2.95 10.24 3.24
CA PHE A 149 -3.29 11.61 3.65
C PHE A 149 -3.17 12.61 2.50
N LEU A 150 -2.14 12.53 1.67
CA LEU A 150 -1.93 13.48 0.58
C LEU A 150 -2.88 13.26 -0.60
N PHE A 151 -3.11 12.00 -0.96
CA PHE A 151 -3.87 11.58 -2.14
C PHE A 151 -5.16 10.85 -1.76
N GLY A 152 -5.71 11.18 -0.59
CA GLY A 152 -7.01 10.70 -0.13
C GLY A 152 -7.23 9.20 -0.38
N ALA A 153 -8.30 8.91 -1.12
CA ALA A 153 -8.67 7.53 -1.45
C ALA A 153 -7.71 6.88 -2.46
N LEU A 154 -7.05 7.63 -3.35
CA LEU A 154 -6.09 7.08 -4.31
C LEU A 154 -4.91 6.42 -3.56
N GLY A 155 -4.31 7.14 -2.61
CA GLY A 155 -3.22 6.60 -1.79
C GLY A 155 -3.63 5.35 -0.98
N LEU A 156 -4.89 5.31 -0.50
CA LEU A 156 -5.44 4.13 0.17
C LEU A 156 -5.62 2.95 -0.80
N TYR A 157 -6.08 3.20 -2.03
CA TYR A 157 -6.24 2.17 -3.06
C TYR A 157 -4.89 1.56 -3.49
N GLU A 158 -3.84 2.36 -3.61
CA GLU A 158 -2.49 1.85 -3.89
C GLU A 158 -2.03 0.88 -2.79
N GLU A 159 -2.21 1.25 -1.52
CA GLU A 159 -1.83 0.39 -0.40
C GLU A 159 -2.67 -0.89 -0.35
N GLN A 160 -3.98 -0.83 -0.63
CA GLN A 160 -4.84 -2.02 -0.69
C GLN A 160 -4.35 -3.05 -1.72
N ASN A 161 -3.87 -2.59 -2.88
CA ASN A 161 -3.46 -3.44 -3.99
C ASN A 161 -1.96 -3.78 -4.00
N SER A 162 -1.17 -3.17 -3.11
CA SER A 162 0.23 -3.52 -2.93
C SER A 162 0.37 -4.91 -2.28
N GLN A 163 1.01 -5.85 -2.99
CA GLN A 163 1.35 -7.18 -2.46
C GLN A 163 2.57 -7.12 -1.52
#